data_AF-A0A7S4VGI7-F1
#
_entry.id   AF-A0A7S4VGI7-F1
#
_cell.length_a   1.000
_cell.length_b   1.000
_cell.length_c   1.000
_cell.angle_alpha   90.00
_cell.angle_beta   90.00
_cell.angle_gamma   90.00
#
_symmetry.space_group_name_H-M   'P 1'
#
loop_
_entity.id
_entity.type
_entity.pdbx_description
1 polymer ?
#
loop_
_entity_poly.entity_id
_entity_poly.type
_entity_poly.pdbx_seq_one_letter_code
_entity_poly.pdbx_strand_id
1 'polypeptide(L)'
;ERISLIELNYRAAKKAISSSMFSNASHYLKEGISLMDEIHRESHHRLWISLYVSYAETEYCNGNFKNVRDTVDSTIAHAKNFDDKVPAYKTLCLCAGSEKKAVDATRIGLDVLGQLGEHFTLKRSFVS
;
A
#
# COMPACT_ATOMS: atom_id res chain seq x y z
N GLU A 1 -24.15 3.23 8.83
CA GLU A 1 -23.83 4.63 8.47
C GLU A 1 -22.34 4.85 8.17
N ARG A 2 -21.41 4.53 9.08
CA ARG A 2 -19.96 4.73 8.87
C ARG A 2 -19.38 4.05 7.62
N ILE A 3 -19.75 2.79 7.34
CA ILE A 3 -19.33 2.11 6.10
C ILE A 3 -19.75 2.88 4.84
N SER A 4 -20.98 3.40 4.81
CA SER A 4 -21.47 4.18 3.67
C SER A 4 -20.63 5.45 3.44
N LEU A 5 -20.18 6.10 4.52
CA LEU A 5 -19.26 7.25 4.43
C LEU A 5 -17.85 6.85 3.99
N ILE A 6 -17.34 5.70 4.45
CA ILE A 6 -16.06 5.15 3.99
C ILE A 6 -16.11 4.89 2.48
N GLU A 7 -17.17 4.23 2.00
CA GLU A 7 -17.35 3.96 0.57
C GLU A 7 -17.51 5.25 -0.25
N LEU A 8 -18.22 6.25 0.29
CA LEU A 8 -18.36 7.55 -0.36
C LEU A 8 -17.00 8.22 -0.55
N ASN A 9 -16.20 8.27 0.52
CA ASN A 9 -14.83 8.78 0.49
C ASN A 9 -13.96 8.00 -0.50
N TYR A 10 -14.05 6.67 -0.49
CA TYR A 10 -13.32 5.82 -1.43
C TYR A 10 -13.70 6.11 -2.90
N ARG A 11 -14.99 6.26 -3.20
CA ARG A 11 -15.47 6.62 -4.55
C ARG A 11 -14.99 8.01 -4.97
N ALA A 12 -15.02 8.99 -4.05
CA ALA A 12 -14.53 10.34 -4.31
C ALA A 12 -13.02 10.33 -4.60
N ALA A 13 -12.25 9.59 -3.79
CA ALA A 13 -10.82 9.40 -4.01
C ALA A 13 -10.52 8.78 -5.38
N LYS A 14 -11.21 7.70 -5.77
CA LYS A 14 -11.02 7.09 -7.09
C LYS A 14 -11.26 8.06 -8.24
N LYS A 15 -12.27 8.93 -8.13
CA LYS A 15 -12.50 9.99 -9.12
C LYS A 15 -11.34 10.99 -9.14
N ALA A 16 -10.90 11.44 -7.98
CA ALA A 16 -9.75 12.35 -7.87
C ALA A 16 -8.46 11.75 -8.46
N ILE A 17 -8.18 10.46 -8.20
CA ILE A 17 -7.04 9.72 -8.78
C ILE A 17 -7.14 9.69 -10.32
N SER A 18 -8.32 9.40 -10.87
CA SER A 18 -8.53 9.39 -12.33
C SER A 18 -8.30 10.74 -13.00
N SER A 19 -8.36 11.83 -12.23
CA SER A 19 -8.06 13.19 -12.66
C SER A 19 -6.68 13.69 -12.19
N SER A 20 -5.82 12.79 -11.71
CA SER A 20 -4.48 13.10 -11.18
C SER A 20 -4.46 14.12 -10.03
N MET A 21 -5.58 14.29 -9.31
CA MET A 21 -5.70 15.15 -8.14
C MET A 21 -5.29 14.40 -6.86
N PHE A 22 -4.03 14.00 -6.79
CA PHE A 22 -3.54 13.08 -5.74
C PHE A 22 -3.62 13.65 -4.32
N SER A 23 -3.45 14.97 -4.13
CA SER A 23 -3.66 15.61 -2.82
C SER A 23 -5.11 15.49 -2.34
N ASN A 24 -6.08 15.69 -3.24
CA ASN A 24 -7.51 15.56 -2.91
C ASN A 24 -7.89 14.09 -2.67
N ALA A 25 -7.36 13.18 -3.49
CA ALA A 25 -7.54 11.75 -3.30
C ALA A 25 -7.01 11.30 -1.92
N SER A 26 -5.81 11.76 -1.55
CA SER A 26 -5.21 11.47 -0.24
C SER A 26 -6.10 11.94 0.90
N HIS A 27 -6.65 13.15 0.80
CA HIS A 27 -7.58 13.66 1.81
C HIS A 27 -8.81 12.75 1.98
N TYR A 28 -9.52 12.42 0.90
CA TYR A 28 -10.69 11.55 0.98
C TYR A 28 -10.35 10.16 1.54
N LEU A 29 -9.22 9.57 1.11
CA LEU A 29 -8.78 8.26 1.61
C LEU A 29 -8.48 8.32 3.11
N LYS A 30 -7.81 9.37 3.58
CA LYS A 30 -7.49 9.57 4.98
C LYS A 30 -8.75 9.72 5.84
N GLU A 31 -9.76 10.42 5.36
CA GLU A 31 -11.07 10.50 6.02
C GLU A 31 -11.78 9.13 6.06
N GLY A 32 -11.70 8.35 4.98
CA GLY A 32 -12.20 6.97 5.01
C GLY A 32 -11.47 6.11 6.05
N ILE A 33 -10.14 6.26 6.15
CA ILE A 33 -9.31 5.50 7.09
C ILE A 33 -9.63 5.88 8.54
N SER A 34 -9.83 7.16 8.86
CA SER A 34 -10.17 7.61 10.21
C SER A 34 -11.52 7.07 10.71
N LEU A 35 -12.42 6.76 9.77
CA LEU A 35 -13.72 6.14 10.04
C LEU A 35 -13.66 4.61 10.14
N MET A 36 -12.54 3.96 9.80
CA MET A 36 -12.39 2.51 9.83
C MET A 36 -11.90 2.05 11.21
N ASP A 37 -12.77 1.39 11.99
CA ASP A 37 -12.35 0.71 13.23
C ASP A 37 -12.07 -0.79 13.00
N GLU A 38 -11.72 -1.51 14.07
CA GLU A 38 -11.40 -2.93 14.04
C GLU A 38 -12.57 -3.82 13.62
N ILE A 39 -13.78 -3.58 14.12
CA ILE A 39 -14.98 -4.36 13.77
C ILE A 39 -15.28 -4.23 12.27
N HIS A 40 -15.19 -3.00 11.75
CA HIS A 40 -15.40 -2.73 10.33
C HIS A 40 -14.30 -3.36 9.48
N ARG A 41 -13.04 -3.30 9.93
CA ARG A 41 -11.90 -3.92 9.26
C ARG A 41 -12.11 -5.42 9.07
N GLU A 42 -12.51 -6.13 10.12
CA GLU A 42 -12.69 -7.58 10.08
C GLU A 42 -13.87 -8.00 9.19
N SER A 43 -15.01 -7.30 9.35
CA SER A 43 -16.26 -7.57 8.63
C SER A 43 -16.24 -7.10 7.17
N HIS A 44 -15.47 -6.06 6.85
CA HIS A 44 -15.37 -5.45 5.52
C HIS A 44 -13.92 -5.46 5.01
N HIS A 45 -13.23 -6.59 5.20
CA HIS A 45 -11.80 -6.77 4.89
C HIS A 45 -11.39 -6.28 3.50
N ARG A 46 -12.19 -6.59 2.46
CA ARG A 46 -11.90 -6.14 1.09
C ARG A 46 -11.91 -4.63 0.94
N LEU A 47 -12.87 -3.96 1.59
CA LEU A 47 -12.96 -2.50 1.57
C LEU A 47 -11.76 -1.89 2.31
N TRP A 48 -11.40 -2.45 3.46
CA TRP A 48 -10.23 -2.03 4.22
C TRP A 48 -8.94 -2.14 3.41
N ILE A 49 -8.64 -3.31 2.83
CA ILE A 49 -7.46 -3.52 1.97
C ILE A 49 -7.47 -2.52 0.81
N SER A 50 -8.58 -2.39 0.09
CA SER A 50 -8.67 -1.49 -1.07
C SER A 50 -8.41 -0.04 -0.69
N LEU A 51 -8.94 0.40 0.45
CA LEU A 51 -8.78 1.76 0.95
C LEU A 51 -7.33 2.06 1.35
N TYR A 52 -6.72 1.18 2.14
CA TYR A 52 -5.35 1.35 2.63
C TYR A 52 -4.32 1.26 1.51
N VAL A 53 -4.47 0.30 0.58
CA VAL A 53 -3.59 0.19 -0.59
C VAL A 53 -3.70 1.43 -1.47
N SER A 54 -4.93 1.89 -1.77
CA SER A 54 -5.11 3.12 -2.56
C SER A 54 -4.53 4.34 -1.86
N TYR A 55 -4.56 4.41 -0.52
CA TYR A 55 -3.91 5.48 0.23
C TYR A 55 -2.40 5.43 0.07
N ALA A 56 -1.78 4.26 0.27
CA ALA A 56 -0.35 4.09 0.08
C ALA A 56 0.11 4.45 -1.35
N GLU A 57 -0.61 4.00 -2.38
CA GLU A 57 -0.31 4.33 -3.78
C GLU A 57 -0.44 5.84 -4.05
N THR A 58 -1.47 6.48 -3.49
CA THR A 58 -1.69 7.93 -3.64
C THR A 58 -0.59 8.73 -2.94
N GLU A 59 -0.19 8.31 -1.74
CA GLU A 59 0.91 8.95 -1.00
C GLU A 59 2.25 8.77 -1.70
N TYR A 60 2.47 7.65 -2.39
CA TYR A 60 3.63 7.48 -3.26
C TYR A 60 3.63 8.52 -4.39
N CYS A 61 2.50 8.73 -5.07
CA CYS A 61 2.37 9.77 -6.10
C CYS A 61 2.59 11.18 -5.55
N ASN A 62 2.21 11.44 -4.30
CA ASN A 62 2.47 12.71 -3.61
C ASN A 62 3.94 12.85 -3.11
N GLY A 63 4.76 11.81 -3.19
CA GLY A 63 6.12 11.79 -2.63
C GLY A 63 6.18 11.61 -1.11
N ASN A 64 5.06 11.26 -0.47
CA ASN A 64 4.93 11.11 0.98
C ASN A 64 5.38 9.72 1.45
N PHE A 65 6.65 9.38 1.21
CA PHE A 65 7.20 8.02 1.42
C PHE A 65 7.10 7.49 2.85
N LYS A 66 7.07 8.37 3.86
CA LYS A 66 6.82 7.96 5.25
C LYS A 66 5.41 7.36 5.40
N ASN A 67 4.39 8.02 4.87
CA ASN A 67 3.01 7.56 4.96
C ASN A 67 2.82 6.26 4.16
N VAL A 68 3.53 6.10 3.05
CA VAL A 68 3.54 4.84 2.29
C VAL A 68 4.00 3.69 3.18
N ARG A 69 5.15 3.82 3.84
CA ARG A 69 5.70 2.78 4.72
C ARG A 69 4.78 2.46 5.87
N ASP A 70 4.36 3.47 6.63
CA ASP A 70 3.49 3.31 7.79
C ASP A 70 2.18 2.59 7.41
N THR A 71 1.61 2.92 6.24
CA THR A 71 0.38 2.30 5.74
C THR A 71 0.63 0.87 5.29
N VAL A 72 1.67 0.63 4.48
CA VAL A 72 1.98 -0.71 3.95
C VAL A 72 2.33 -1.69 5.08
N ASP A 73 3.13 -1.27 6.06
CA ASP A 73 3.50 -2.12 7.20
C ASP A 73 2.25 -2.53 7.98
N SER A 74 1.32 -1.60 8.21
CA SER A 74 0.03 -1.88 8.83
C SER A 74 -0.83 -2.83 8.00
N THR A 75 -0.88 -2.63 6.68
CA THR A 75 -1.62 -3.52 5.76
C THR A 75 -1.06 -4.93 5.77
N ILE A 76 0.27 -5.10 5.70
CA ILE A 76 0.94 -6.40 5.71
C ILE A 76 0.70 -7.14 7.03
N ALA A 77 0.73 -6.42 8.16
CA ALA A 77 0.53 -6.99 9.49
C ALA A 77 -0.89 -7.54 9.70
N HIS A 78 -1.91 -6.93 9.07
CA HIS A 78 -3.32 -7.28 9.29
C HIS A 78 -4.00 -7.97 8.11
N ALA A 79 -3.32 -8.11 6.97
CA ALA A 79 -3.85 -8.82 5.81
C ALA A 79 -4.06 -10.32 6.12
N LYS A 80 -5.21 -10.86 5.70
CA LYS A 80 -5.64 -12.23 6.03
C LYS A 80 -4.94 -13.30 5.18
N ASN A 81 -4.51 -12.94 3.98
CA ASN A 81 -3.82 -13.83 3.04
C ASN A 81 -2.69 -13.07 2.33
N PHE A 82 -1.86 -13.81 1.61
CA PHE A 82 -0.72 -13.24 0.90
C PHE A 82 -1.15 -12.35 -0.29
N ASP A 83 -2.20 -12.73 -1.02
CA ASP A 83 -2.69 -11.97 -2.18
C ASP A 83 -3.09 -10.54 -1.80
N ASP A 84 -3.68 -10.35 -0.63
CA ASP A 84 -4.02 -9.04 -0.07
C ASP A 84 -2.77 -8.17 0.19
N LYS A 85 -1.60 -8.78 0.40
CA LYS A 85 -0.33 -8.08 0.66
C LYS A 85 0.39 -7.67 -0.61
N VAL A 86 0.17 -8.39 -1.73
CA VAL A 86 0.90 -8.16 -2.99
C VAL A 86 0.83 -6.70 -3.46
N PRO A 87 -0.33 -6.03 -3.48
CA PRO A 87 -0.39 -4.62 -3.87
C PRO A 87 0.40 -3.70 -2.92
N ALA A 88 0.36 -3.99 -1.62
CA ALA A 88 1.09 -3.20 -0.62
C ALA A 88 2.62 -3.36 -0.79
N TYR A 89 3.10 -4.58 -0.99
CA TYR A 89 4.51 -4.85 -1.29
C TYR A 89 4.97 -4.17 -2.58
N LYS A 90 4.16 -4.20 -3.63
CA LYS A 90 4.46 -3.50 -4.89
C LYS A 90 4.69 -2.00 -4.65
N THR A 91 3.80 -1.35 -3.91
CA THR A 91 3.92 0.08 -3.58
C THR A 91 5.18 0.36 -2.76
N LEU A 92 5.52 -0.49 -1.81
CA LEU A 92 6.74 -0.36 -1.01
C LEU A 92 8.02 -0.53 -1.86
N CYS A 93 8.03 -1.46 -2.81
CA CYS A 93 9.14 -1.61 -3.77
C CYS A 93 9.32 -0.36 -4.64
N LEU A 94 8.22 0.20 -5.16
CA LEU A 94 8.26 1.46 -5.93
C LEU A 94 8.81 2.61 -5.08
N CYS A 95 8.33 2.74 -3.84
CA CYS A 95 8.81 3.72 -2.88
C CYS A 95 10.32 3.61 -2.62
N ALA A 96 10.81 2.39 -2.37
CA ALA A 96 12.24 2.14 -2.13
C ALA A 96 13.11 2.45 -3.37
N GLY A 97 12.62 2.13 -4.58
CA GLY A 97 13.28 2.50 -5.83
C GLY A 97 13.40 4.01 -6.02
N SER A 98 12.33 4.76 -5.75
CA SER A 98 12.29 6.22 -5.90
C SER A 98 13.18 6.97 -4.90
N GLU A 99 13.40 6.40 -3.71
CA GLU A 99 14.37 6.93 -2.74
C GLU A 99 15.84 6.62 -3.08
N LYS A 100 16.13 6.04 -4.26
CA LYS A 100 17.46 5.51 -4.64
C LYS A 100 18.00 4.44 -3.66
N LYS A 101 17.12 3.84 -2.85
CA LYS A 101 17.45 2.71 -1.96
C LYS A 101 17.25 1.39 -2.71
N ALA A 102 17.92 1.25 -3.85
CA ALA A 102 17.78 0.09 -4.73
C ALA A 102 18.07 -1.25 -4.01
N VAL A 103 18.97 -1.23 -3.03
CA VAL A 103 19.29 -2.40 -2.18
C VAL A 103 18.10 -2.79 -1.30
N ASP A 104 17.37 -1.83 -0.75
CA ASP A 104 16.16 -2.11 0.05
C ASP A 104 15.02 -2.64 -0.83
N ALA A 105 14.81 -2.07 -2.02
CA ALA A 105 13.81 -2.59 -2.97
C ALA A 105 14.10 -4.05 -3.35
N THR A 106 15.38 -4.37 -3.59
CA THR A 106 15.81 -5.74 -3.92
C THR A 106 15.60 -6.69 -2.75
N ARG A 107 15.94 -6.28 -1.52
CA ARG A 107 15.72 -7.09 -0.30
C ARG A 107 14.24 -7.36 -0.06
N ILE A 108 13.38 -6.34 -0.24
CA ILE A 108 11.93 -6.49 -0.10
C ILE A 108 11.40 -7.48 -1.15
N GLY A 109 11.83 -7.36 -2.41
CA GLY A 109 11.45 -8.30 -3.45
C GLY A 109 11.88 -9.75 -3.16
N LEU A 110 13.10 -9.95 -2.65
CA LEU A 110 13.58 -11.27 -2.26
C LEU A 110 12.82 -11.87 -1.08
N ASP A 111 12.46 -11.06 -0.08
CA ASP A 111 11.66 -11.51 1.06
C ASP A 111 10.27 -11.97 0.61
N VAL A 112 9.62 -11.19 -0.26
CA VAL A 112 8.32 -11.52 -0.85
C VAL A 112 8.38 -12.81 -1.67
N LEU A 113 9.42 -12.99 -2.49
CA LEU A 113 9.63 -14.23 -3.25
C LEU A 113 9.91 -15.42 -2.33
N GLY A 114 10.67 -15.23 -1.25
CA GLY A 114 10.89 -16.25 -0.23
C GLY A 114 9.60 -16.69 0.46
N GLN A 115 8.68 -15.76 0.75
CA GLN A 115 7.35 -16.08 1.29
C GLN A 115 6.49 -16.90 0.32
N LEU A 116 6.77 -16.82 -0.99
CA LEU A 116 6.13 -17.64 -2.04
C LEU A 116 6.82 -19.00 -2.27
N GLY A 117 7.91 -19.30 -1.53
CA GLY A 117 8.71 -20.51 -1.70
C GLY A 117 9.79 -20.41 -2.78
N GLU A 118 9.94 -19.23 -3.41
CA GLU A 118 10.91 -18.98 -4.47
C GLU A 118 12.20 -18.39 -3.87
N HIS A 119 13.14 -19.25 -3.51
CA HIS A 119 14.42 -18.85 -2.94
C HIS A 119 15.42 -18.45 -4.02
N PHE A 120 15.65 -17.15 -4.20
CA PHE A 120 16.68 -16.63 -5.11
C PHE A 120 17.97 -16.26 -4.34
N THR A 121 19.08 -16.90 -4.69
CA THR A 121 20.42 -16.41 -4.32
C THR A 121 20.89 -15.36 -5.33
N LEU A 122 21.07 -14.12 -4.88
CA LEU A 122 21.76 -13.10 -5.68
C LEU A 122 23.22 -13.53 -5.87
N LYS A 123 23.58 -13.99 -7.07
CA LYS A 123 24.99 -14.01 -7.49
C LYS A 123 25.47 -12.57 -7.60
N ARG A 124 26.34 -12.18 -6.68
CA ARG A 124 27.01 -10.88 -6.65
C ARG A 124 28.03 -10.83 -7.79
N SER A 125 27.61 -10.48 -9.00
CA SER A 125 28.50 -10.34 -10.15
C SER A 125 28.31 -9.00 -10.84
N PHE A 126 28.67 -7.91 -10.14
CA PHE A 126 29.03 -6.61 -10.74
C PHE A 126 29.96 -5.87 -9.78
N VAL A 127 31.22 -6.31 -9.76
CA VAL A 127 32.38 -5.44 -9.49
C VAL A 127 33.39 -5.76 -10.58
N SER A 128 33.44 -4.91 -11.60
CA SER A 128 34.59 -4.72 -12.49
C SER A 128 34.61 -3.25 -12.88
#